data_AF-A0A2M8NTH3-F1
#
_entry.id   AF-A0A2M8NTH3-F1
#
_cell.length_a   1.000
_cell.length_b   1.000
_cell.length_c   1.000
_cell.angle_alpha   90.00
_cell.angle_beta   90.00
_cell.angle_gamma   90.00
#
_symmetry.space_group_name_H-M   'P 1'
#
loop_
_entity.id
_entity.type
_entity.pdbx_description
1 polymer ?
#
loop_
_entity_poly.entity_id
_entity_poly.type
_entity_poly.pdbx_seq_one_letter_code
_entity_poly.pdbx_strand_id
1 'polypeptide(L)'
;MNTPKRRKIEDDIIASFRRVNFNQRKHAYLEDEIFWDYIFAWYDLVKYYEDHFDTALGQNMLQLYQECIEKFAQAAQDASLHERRRDRASMAVYQLNFYMTQIVASLDRHANTPDDSIGNLPPRSP
;
A
#
# COMPACT_ATOMS: atom_id res chain seq x y z
N MET A 1 -9.01 5.08 -17.17
CA MET A 1 -8.80 3.69 -17.60
C MET A 1 -7.97 3.01 -16.52
N ASN A 2 -8.47 2.00 -15.81
CA ASN A 2 -7.63 1.24 -14.87
C ASN A 2 -6.54 0.53 -15.66
N THR A 3 -5.28 0.84 -15.40
CA THR A 3 -4.16 0.13 -16.01
C THR A 3 -4.18 -1.34 -15.53
N PRO A 4 -4.10 -2.33 -16.44
CA PRO A 4 -4.07 -3.75 -16.06
C PRO A 4 -2.95 -4.08 -15.06
N LYS A 5 -1.85 -3.30 -15.08
CA LYS A 5 -0.69 -3.46 -14.20
C LYS A 5 -0.99 -3.07 -12.74
N ARG A 6 -1.64 -1.93 -12.50
CA ARG A 6 -2.02 -1.53 -11.13
C ARG A 6 -2.91 -2.58 -10.48
N ARG A 7 -3.95 -2.99 -11.20
CA ARG A 7 -4.93 -3.95 -10.70
C ARG A 7 -4.28 -5.28 -10.33
N LYS A 8 -3.34 -5.76 -11.14
CA LYS A 8 -2.58 -6.98 -10.83
C LYS A 8 -1.82 -6.84 -9.50
N ILE A 9 -1.13 -5.73 -9.28
CA ILE A 9 -0.39 -5.49 -8.02
C ILE A 9 -1.37 -5.43 -6.83
N GLU A 10 -2.49 -4.73 -6.96
CA GLU A 10 -3.54 -4.69 -5.94
C GLU A 10 -4.08 -6.10 -5.62
N ASP A 11 -4.37 -6.90 -6.65
CA ASP A 11 -4.85 -8.28 -6.51
C ASP A 11 -3.79 -9.18 -5.85
N ASP A 12 -2.50 -9.00 -6.17
CA ASP A 12 -1.38 -9.74 -5.59
C ASP A 12 -1.19 -9.39 -4.10
N ILE A 13 -1.37 -8.13 -3.70
CA ILE A 13 -1.37 -7.70 -2.29
C ILE A 13 -2.53 -8.36 -1.54
N ILE A 14 -3.75 -8.32 -2.11
CA ILE A 14 -4.93 -8.95 -1.51
C ILE A 14 -4.75 -10.46 -1.38
N ALA A 15 -4.18 -11.11 -2.40
CA ALA A 15 -3.87 -12.54 -2.36
C ALA A 15 -2.84 -12.87 -1.28
N SER A 16 -1.80 -12.04 -1.14
CA SER A 16 -0.76 -12.21 -0.12
C SER A 16 -1.32 -12.04 1.29
N PHE A 17 -2.19 -11.05 1.51
CA PHE A 17 -2.92 -10.89 2.78
C PHE A 17 -3.69 -12.15 3.17
N ARG A 18 -4.42 -12.76 2.22
CA ARG A 18 -5.20 -13.99 2.47
C ARG A 18 -4.34 -15.21 2.82
N ARG A 19 -3.05 -15.20 2.48
CA ARG A 19 -2.12 -16.28 2.81
C ARG A 19 -1.58 -16.16 4.23
N VAL A 20 -1.63 -14.97 4.84
CA VAL A 20 -1.19 -14.77 6.21
C VAL A 20 -2.23 -15.36 7.17
N ASN A 21 -1.79 -16.26 8.04
CA ASN A 21 -2.65 -16.81 9.09
C ASN A 21 -2.68 -15.89 10.32
N PHE A 22 -3.53 -14.87 10.30
CA PHE A 22 -3.68 -13.92 11.40
C PHE A 22 -4.24 -14.52 12.70
N ASN A 23 -4.77 -15.75 12.65
CA ASN A 23 -5.33 -16.44 13.81
C ASN A 23 -4.30 -17.25 14.59
N GLN A 24 -3.02 -17.20 14.19
CA GLN A 24 -1.97 -17.88 14.93
C GLN A 24 -1.86 -17.35 16.37
N ARG A 25 -1.71 -18.28 17.31
CA ARG A 25 -1.60 -17.97 18.74
C ARG A 25 -0.44 -17.01 19.02
N LYS A 26 -0.70 -16.02 19.89
CA LYS A 26 0.28 -14.99 20.27
C LYS A 26 0.88 -14.25 19.06
N HIS A 27 0.11 -14.06 18.00
CA HIS A 27 0.53 -13.35 16.79
C HIS A 27 1.84 -13.89 16.19
N ALA A 28 2.00 -15.23 16.15
CA ALA A 28 3.23 -15.84 15.62
C ALA A 28 3.50 -15.46 14.15
N TYR A 29 2.48 -15.06 13.40
CA TYR A 29 2.59 -14.63 12.01
C TYR A 29 3.53 -13.43 11.84
N LEU A 30 3.78 -12.63 12.88
CA LEU A 30 4.71 -11.49 12.84
C LEU A 30 6.17 -11.89 12.60
N GLU A 31 6.48 -13.17 12.80
CA GLU A 31 7.81 -13.75 12.59
C GLU A 31 7.87 -14.59 11.30
N ASP A 32 6.74 -14.80 10.63
CA ASP A 32 6.64 -15.60 9.41
C ASP A 32 7.08 -14.79 8.18
N GLU A 33 7.79 -15.44 7.26
CA GLU A 33 8.22 -14.83 6.00
C GLU A 33 7.03 -14.35 5.15
N ILE A 34 5.96 -15.15 5.09
CA ILE A 34 4.73 -14.83 4.34
C ILE A 34 4.12 -13.49 4.78
N PHE A 35 4.22 -13.16 6.08
CA PHE A 35 3.73 -11.89 6.59
C PHE A 35 4.60 -10.72 6.08
N TRP A 36 5.91 -10.88 6.10
CA TRP A 36 6.83 -9.84 5.62
C TRP A 36 6.77 -9.67 4.10
N ASP A 37 6.60 -10.76 3.35
CA ASP A 37 6.31 -10.71 1.91
C ASP A 37 5.05 -9.90 1.62
N TYR A 38 3.99 -10.10 2.42
CA TYR A 38 2.78 -9.29 2.33
C TYR A 38 3.05 -7.80 2.59
N ILE A 39 3.81 -7.46 3.63
CA ILE A 39 4.17 -6.05 3.92
C ILE A 39 4.96 -5.45 2.76
N PHE A 40 5.93 -6.18 2.20
CA PHE A 40 6.76 -5.69 1.10
C PHE A 40 6.00 -5.60 -0.23
N ALA A 41 4.95 -6.37 -0.46
CA ALA A 41 4.12 -6.24 -1.67
C ALA A 41 3.51 -4.83 -1.84
N TRP A 42 3.32 -4.07 -0.74
CA TRP A 42 2.89 -2.67 -0.83
C TRP A 42 3.92 -1.75 -1.47
N TYR A 43 5.20 -2.10 -1.40
CA TYR A 43 6.28 -1.35 -2.05
C TYR A 43 6.17 -1.42 -3.58
N ASP A 44 5.72 -2.55 -4.14
CA ASP A 44 5.49 -2.66 -5.59
C ASP A 44 4.41 -1.68 -6.06
N LEU A 45 3.41 -1.41 -5.20
CA LEU A 45 2.39 -0.42 -5.50
C LEU A 45 2.93 1.02 -5.40
N VAL A 46 3.81 1.30 -4.43
CA VAL A 46 4.55 2.57 -4.39
C VAL A 46 5.31 2.78 -5.70
N LYS A 47 6.11 1.78 -6.12
CA LYS A 47 6.87 1.82 -7.38
C LYS A 47 5.99 2.03 -8.60
N TYR A 48 4.83 1.38 -8.62
CA TYR A 48 3.88 1.60 -9.69
C TYR A 48 3.50 3.09 -9.83
N TYR A 49 3.14 3.77 -8.73
CA TYR A 49 2.76 5.19 -8.78
C TYR A 49 3.96 6.14 -8.89
N GLU A 50 5.18 5.73 -8.56
CA GLU A 50 6.37 6.53 -8.90
C GLU A 50 6.61 6.54 -10.41
N ASP A 51 6.41 5.40 -11.07
CA ASP A 51 6.76 5.19 -12.48
C ASP A 51 5.61 5.51 -13.46
N HIS A 52 4.35 5.55 -12.99
CA HIS A 52 3.17 5.66 -13.84
C HIS A 52 2.23 6.75 -13.34
N PHE A 53 1.77 7.58 -14.28
CA PHE A 53 0.75 8.58 -14.02
C PHE A 53 -0.63 7.90 -13.91
N ASP A 54 -1.03 7.61 -12.67
CA ASP A 54 -2.37 7.12 -12.31
C ASP A 54 -2.85 7.89 -11.08
N THR A 55 -4.14 8.24 -11.06
CA THR A 55 -4.81 8.99 -9.99
C THR A 55 -5.83 8.15 -9.24
N ALA A 56 -6.04 6.90 -9.64
CA ALA A 56 -7.00 6.00 -9.03
C ALA A 56 -6.29 4.94 -8.18
N LEU A 57 -6.84 4.68 -7.00
CA LEU A 57 -6.49 3.58 -6.11
C LEU A 57 -7.73 2.71 -5.87
N GLY A 58 -7.59 1.40 -5.87
CA GLY A 58 -8.70 0.50 -5.57
C GLY A 58 -9.30 0.78 -4.18
N GLN A 59 -10.64 0.89 -4.10
CA GLN A 59 -11.35 1.14 -2.83
C GLN A 59 -10.99 0.10 -1.75
N ASN A 60 -10.82 -1.15 -2.15
CA ASN A 60 -10.46 -2.25 -1.26
C ASN A 60 -9.06 -2.05 -0.62
N MET A 61 -8.17 -1.30 -1.25
CA MET A 61 -6.82 -1.06 -0.73
C MET A 61 -6.84 -0.17 0.51
N LEU A 62 -7.67 0.89 0.52
CA LEU A 62 -7.80 1.75 1.68
C LEU A 62 -8.42 1.01 2.87
N GLN A 63 -9.43 0.18 2.61
CA GLN A 63 -10.05 -0.65 3.65
C GLN A 63 -9.05 -1.69 4.20
N LEU A 64 -8.32 -2.36 3.33
CA LEU A 64 -7.30 -3.34 3.72
C LEU A 64 -6.19 -2.70 4.58
N TYR A 65 -5.74 -1.51 4.18
CA TYR A 65 -4.77 -0.73 4.94
C TYR A 65 -5.27 -0.41 6.36
N GLN A 66 -6.49 0.12 6.47
CA GLN A 66 -7.09 0.46 7.78
C GLN A 66 -7.17 -0.78 8.68
N GLU A 67 -7.68 -1.90 8.16
CA GLU A 67 -7.75 -3.16 8.90
C GLU A 67 -6.37 -3.61 9.40
N CYS A 68 -5.35 -3.53 8.54
CA CYS A 68 -4.01 -3.96 8.90
C CYS A 68 -3.36 -3.07 9.95
N ILE A 69 -3.48 -1.74 9.82
CA ILE A 69 -2.93 -0.81 10.79
C ILE A 69 -3.54 -1.03 12.17
N GLU A 70 -4.86 -1.17 12.26
CA GLU A 70 -5.54 -1.46 13.53
C GLU A 70 -5.04 -2.76 14.14
N LYS A 71 -4.99 -3.84 13.34
CA LYS A 71 -4.55 -5.16 13.80
C LYS A 71 -3.09 -5.15 14.29
N PHE A 72 -2.20 -4.46 13.60
CA PHE A 72 -0.77 -4.42 13.96
C PHE A 72 -0.52 -3.45 15.11
N ALA A 73 -1.24 -2.34 15.20
CA ALA A 73 -1.15 -1.44 16.34
C ALA A 73 -1.61 -2.13 17.64
N GLN A 74 -2.67 -2.94 17.58
CA GLN A 74 -3.09 -3.77 18.72
C GLN A 74 -2.00 -4.76 19.14
N ALA A 75 -1.41 -5.49 18.19
CA ALA A 75 -0.31 -6.42 18.49
C ALA A 75 0.94 -5.71 19.03
N ALA A 76 1.24 -4.50 18.55
CA ALA A 76 2.35 -3.68 19.04
C ALA A 76 2.18 -3.24 20.50
N GLN A 77 0.93 -3.11 20.97
CA GLN A 77 0.60 -2.70 22.34
C GLN A 77 0.27 -3.88 23.27
N ASP A 78 0.21 -5.11 22.75
CA ASP A 78 -0.14 -6.29 23.53
C ASP A 78 0.99 -6.69 24.51
N ALA A 79 0.78 -6.39 25.79
CA ALA A 79 1.71 -6.70 26.87
C ALA A 79 1.89 -8.22 27.08
N SER A 80 0.98 -9.05 26.60
CA SER A 80 1.08 -10.52 26.68
C SER A 80 2.09 -11.11 25.69
N LEU A 81 2.50 -10.32 24.68
CA LEU A 81 3.51 -10.72 23.71
C LEU A 81 4.93 -10.52 24.21
N HIS A 82 5.87 -11.16 23.53
CA HIS A 82 7.29 -10.88 23.71
C HIS A 82 7.66 -9.58 23.01
N GLU A 83 8.65 -8.87 23.55
CA GLU A 83 9.11 -7.58 23.04
C GLU A 83 9.42 -7.62 21.54
N ARG A 84 10.17 -8.63 21.09
CA ARG A 84 10.47 -8.85 19.68
C ARG A 84 9.23 -8.85 18.77
N ARG A 85 8.10 -9.41 19.22
CA ARG A 85 6.86 -9.44 18.41
C ARG A 85 6.17 -8.09 18.39
N ARG A 86 6.15 -7.38 19.52
CA ARG A 86 5.65 -6.00 19.57
C ARG A 86 6.47 -5.10 18.64
N ASP A 87 7.80 -5.24 18.63
CA ASP A 87 8.68 -4.47 17.75
C ASP A 87 8.43 -4.78 16.27
N ARG A 88 8.23 -6.07 15.94
CA ARG A 88 7.87 -6.51 14.59
C ARG A 88 6.52 -5.92 14.14
N ALA A 89 5.53 -5.88 15.04
CA ALA A 89 4.25 -5.24 14.76
C ALA A 89 4.39 -3.72 14.58
N SER A 90 5.13 -3.04 15.46
CA SER A 90 5.44 -1.61 15.33
C SER A 90 6.14 -1.28 14.01
N MET A 91 7.07 -2.14 13.59
CA MET A 91 7.78 -2.02 12.31
C MET A 91 6.81 -2.17 11.13
N ALA A 92 5.88 -3.13 11.18
CA ALA A 92 4.87 -3.31 10.14
C ALA A 92 3.92 -2.10 10.04
N VAL A 93 3.50 -1.52 11.17
CA VAL A 93 2.73 -0.27 11.21
C VAL A 93 3.50 0.86 10.55
N TYR A 94 4.77 1.04 10.94
CA TYR A 94 5.63 2.08 10.38
C TYR A 94 5.78 1.93 8.85
N GLN A 95 6.08 0.73 8.37
CA GLN A 95 6.27 0.48 6.94
C GLN A 95 4.99 0.71 6.12
N LEU A 96 3.84 0.20 6.57
CA LEU A 96 2.58 0.42 5.87
C LEU A 96 2.19 1.89 5.82
N ASN A 97 2.35 2.63 6.93
CA ASN A 97 2.11 4.08 6.95
C ASN A 97 3.03 4.81 5.95
N PHE A 98 4.30 4.43 5.91
CA PHE A 98 5.29 4.99 4.99
C PHE A 98 4.93 4.73 3.52
N TYR A 99 4.52 3.51 3.17
CA TYR A 99 4.09 3.17 1.81
C TYR A 99 2.80 3.88 1.42
N MET A 100 1.78 3.88 2.28
CA MET A 100 0.51 4.54 2.00
C MET A 100 0.69 6.06 1.83
N THR A 101 1.54 6.69 2.66
CA THR A 101 1.87 8.11 2.52
C THR A 101 2.49 8.43 1.16
N GLN A 102 3.40 7.59 0.67
CA GLN A 102 4.00 7.77 -0.66
C GLN A 102 2.99 7.55 -1.79
N ILE A 103 2.12 6.56 -1.67
CA ILE A 103 1.05 6.32 -2.64
C ILE A 103 0.15 7.55 -2.73
N VAL A 104 -0.37 8.02 -1.60
CA VAL A 104 -1.26 9.20 -1.55
C VAL A 104 -0.56 10.45 -2.09
N ALA A 105 0.71 10.68 -1.73
CA ALA A 105 1.46 11.81 -2.26
C ALA A 105 1.65 11.73 -3.78
N SER A 106 1.82 10.53 -4.34
CA SER A 106 1.96 10.34 -5.79
C SER A 106 0.63 10.57 -6.51
N LEU A 107 -0.47 10.05 -5.96
CA LEU A 107 -1.83 10.30 -6.45
C LEU A 107 -2.16 11.79 -6.48
N ASP A 108 -1.84 12.51 -5.40
CA ASP A 108 -2.07 13.95 -5.28
C ASP A 108 -1.23 14.75 -6.28
N ARG A 109 0.06 14.41 -6.44
CA ARG A 109 0.91 15.02 -7.47
C ARG A 109 0.34 14.82 -8.87
N HIS A 110 -0.11 13.61 -9.20
CA HIS A 110 -0.71 13.33 -10.51
C HIS A 110 -2.03 14.07 -10.72
N ALA A 111 -2.89 14.12 -9.71
CA ALA A 111 -4.17 14.83 -9.80
C ALA A 111 -4.00 16.34 -10.02
N ASN A 112 -2.92 16.93 -9.48
CA ASN A 112 -2.64 18.36 -9.55
C ASN A 112 -1.60 18.74 -10.62
N THR A 113 -1.10 17.79 -11.43
CA THR A 113 -0.21 18.11 -12.55
C THR A 113 -1.05 18.72 -13.68
N PRO A 114 -0.81 19.99 -14.07
CA PRO A 114 -1.52 20.62 -15.18
C PRO A 114 -1.28 19.81 -16.46
N ASP A 115 -2.35 19.51 -17.18
CA ASP A 115 -2.27 18.88 -18.50
C ASP A 115 -1.68 19.89 -19.51
N ASP A 116 -0.35 19.98 -19.58
CA ASP A 116 0.36 20.80 -20.59
C ASP A 116 0.13 20.29 -22.04
N SER A 117 -0.72 19.27 -22.22
CA SER A 117 -1.12 18.71 -23.53
C SER A 117 -2.14 19.57 -24.30
N ILE A 118 -2.75 20.60 -23.69
CA ILE A 118 -3.72 21.48 -24.37
C ILE A 118 -3.10 22.87 -24.60
N GLY A 119 -2.14 22.97 -25.52
CA GLY A 119 -1.49 24.27 -25.78
C GLY A 119 -0.80 24.49 -27.13
N ASN A 120 -0.75 23.51 -28.03
CA ASN A 120 -0.21 23.70 -29.39
C ASN A 120 -1.27 23.37 -30.45
N LEU A 121 -2.33 24.16 -30.51
CA LEU A 121 -3.07 24.32 -31.76
C LEU A 121 -2.29 25.31 -32.63
N PRO A 122 -1.78 24.93 -33.81
CA PRO A 122 -1.17 25.90 -34.72
C PRO A 122 -2.20 26.97 -35.08
N PRO A 123 -1.80 28.24 -35.23
CA PRO A 123 -2.71 29.30 -35.61
C PRO A 123 -3.38 28.92 -36.94
N ARG A 124 -4.71 28.95 -36.98
CA ARG A 124 -5.45 28.86 -38.24
C ARG A 124 -4.99 30.03 -39.12
N SER A 125 -4.32 29.72 -40.21
CA SER A 125 -3.97 30.71 -41.23
C SER A 125 -5.26 31.25 -41.87
N PRO A 126 -5.28 32.56 -42.23
CA PRO A 126 -6.43 33.24 -42.82
C PRO A 126 -6.79 32.72 -44.21
#